data_AF-A0A951B8Z0-F1
#
_entry.id   AF-A0A951B8Z0-F1
#
_cell.length_a   1.000
_cell.length_b   1.000
_cell.length_c   1.000
_cell.angle_alpha   90.00
_cell.angle_beta   90.00
_cell.angle_gamma   90.00
#
_symmetry.space_group_name_H-M   'P 1'
#
loop_
_entity.id
_entity.type
_entity.pdbx_description
1 polymer ?
#
loop_
_entity_poly.entity_id
_entity_poly.type
_entity_poly.pdbx_seq_one_letter_code
_entity_poly.pdbx_strand_id
1 'polypeptide(L)' 'DISKAIKDGIMEAAIDQQPYLQGYLPVVFLTEYARYGVIPANNINTGPGFVTKKNIGLVEKLAGEYR' A
#
# COMPACT_ATOMS: atom_id res chain seq x y z
N ASP A 1 -13.02 10.18 -9.11
CA ASP A 1 -12.28 8.95 -8.77
C ASP A 1 -10.87 9.04 -9.34
N ILE A 2 -9.85 8.78 -8.53
CA ILE A 2 -8.43 8.85 -8.93
C ILE A 2 -8.15 7.83 -10.03
N SER A 3 -8.77 6.65 -9.97
CA SER A 3 -8.55 5.62 -10.99
C SER A 3 -9.07 6.05 -12.35
N LYS A 4 -10.26 6.65 -12.39
CA LYS A 4 -10.85 7.21 -13.60
C LYS A 4 -10.02 8.38 -14.14
N ALA A 5 -9.56 9.29 -13.28
CA ALA A 5 -8.70 10.41 -13.70
C ALA A 5 -7.37 9.94 -14.34
N ILE A 6 -6.78 8.86 -13.81
CA ILE A 6 -5.59 8.23 -14.40
C ILE A 6 -5.93 7.59 -15.75
N LYS A 7 -7.04 6.86 -15.87
CA LYS A 7 -7.48 6.23 -17.14
C LYS A 7 -7.79 7.25 -18.23
N ASP A 8 -8.51 8.31 -17.88
CA ASP A 8 -8.91 9.39 -18.79
C ASP A 8 -7.71 10.29 -19.19
N GLY A 9 -6.53 10.11 -18.56
CA GLY A 9 -5.33 10.88 -18.86
C GLY A 9 -5.32 12.29 -18.26
N ILE A 10 -6.24 12.58 -17.35
CA ILE A 10 -6.30 13.84 -16.58
C ILE A 10 -5.18 13.85 -15.52
N MET A 11 -4.81 12.68 -15.01
CA MET A 11 -3.68 12.47 -14.10
C MET A 11 -2.68 11.48 -14.69
N GLU A 12 -1.38 11.80 -14.63
CA GLU A 12 -0.33 10.89 -15.10
C GLU A 12 -0.07 9.74 -14.10
N ALA A 13 -0.11 10.08 -12.81
CA ALA A 13 0.11 9.13 -11.74
C ALA A 13 -0.57 9.55 -10.43
N ALA A 14 -0.68 8.60 -9.50
CA ALA A 14 -0.95 8.84 -8.09
C ALA A 14 0.11 8.15 -7.22
N ILE A 15 0.36 8.71 -6.03
CA ILE A 15 1.24 8.12 -5.03
C ILE A 15 0.40 7.27 -4.08
N ASP A 16 0.68 5.98 -4.03
CA ASP A 16 0.13 5.04 -3.06
C ASP A 16 1.08 4.88 -1.87
N GLN A 17 0.54 5.09 -0.67
CA GLN A 17 1.22 4.96 0.61
C GLN A 17 0.93 3.62 1.30
N GLN A 18 0.05 2.80 0.72
CA GLN A 18 -0.37 1.47 1.19
C GLN A 18 -0.85 1.46 2.66
N PRO A 19 -1.95 2.18 3.01
CA PRO A 19 -2.42 2.32 4.39
C PRO A 19 -2.78 0.99 5.06
N TYR A 20 -3.23 -0.02 4.28
CA TYR A 20 -3.45 -1.37 4.79
C TYR A 20 -2.17 -1.94 5.44
N LEU A 21 -1.02 -1.80 4.76
CA LEU A 21 0.26 -2.27 5.30
C LEU A 21 0.68 -1.45 6.53
N GLN A 22 0.40 -0.14 6.55
CA GLN A 22 0.68 0.70 7.71
C GLN A 22 -0.12 0.28 8.95
N GLY A 23 -1.33 -0.25 8.78
CA GLY A 23 -2.12 -0.82 9.89
C GLY A 23 -1.73 -2.26 10.24
N TYR A 24 -1.45 -3.09 9.24
CA TYR A 24 -1.18 -4.52 9.41
C TYR A 24 0.22 -4.81 9.98
N LEU A 25 1.27 -4.19 9.42
CA LEU A 25 2.65 -4.49 9.78
C LEU A 25 3.00 -4.22 11.26
N PRO A 26 2.54 -3.12 11.90
CA PRO A 26 2.80 -2.90 13.32
C PRO A 26 2.25 -4.02 14.21
N VAL A 27 1.07 -4.56 13.88
CA VAL A 27 0.46 -5.66 14.64
C VAL A 27 1.31 -6.92 14.52
N VAL A 28 1.78 -7.24 13.30
CA VAL A 28 2.67 -8.38 13.06
C VAL A 28 3.98 -8.21 13.84
N PHE A 29 4.62 -7.05 13.75
CA PHE A 29 5.89 -6.79 14.42
C PHE A 29 5.79 -6.91 15.94
N LEU A 30 4.73 -6.35 16.54
CA LEU A 30 4.48 -6.49 17.97
C LEU A 30 4.19 -7.95 18.37
N THR A 31 3.52 -8.71 17.50
CA THR A 31 3.24 -10.13 17.74
C THR A 31 4.51 -10.97 17.73
N GLU A 32 5.38 -10.78 16.73
CA GLU A 32 6.68 -11.47 16.63
C GLU A 32 7.61 -11.11 17.78
N TYR A 33 7.61 -9.84 18.19
CA TYR A 33 8.37 -9.39 19.35
C TYR A 33 7.88 -10.06 20.64
N ALA A 34 6.56 -10.12 20.85
CA ALA A 34 5.98 -10.75 22.03
C ALA A 34 6.23 -12.27 22.09
N ARG A 35 6.28 -12.96 20.95
CA ARG A 35 6.45 -14.42 20.90
C ARG A 35 7.90 -14.87 20.89
N TYR A 36 8.77 -14.14 20.19
CA TYR A 36 10.12 -14.59 19.88
C TYR A 36 11.20 -13.54 20.15
N GLY A 37 10.84 -12.34 20.59
CA GLY A 37 11.79 -11.25 20.86
C GLY A 37 12.40 -10.62 19.60
N VAL A 38 11.79 -10.82 18.42
CA VAL A 38 12.29 -10.33 17.14
C VAL A 38 11.45 -9.18 16.59
N ILE A 39 12.11 -8.19 15.99
CA ILE A 39 11.50 -7.05 15.29
C ILE A 39 12.44 -6.59 14.17
N PRO A 40 11.96 -6.04 13.05
CA PRO A 40 12.85 -5.48 12.04
C PRO A 40 13.77 -4.40 12.64
N ALA A 41 15.07 -4.48 12.32
CA ALA A 41 16.07 -3.55 12.84
C ALA A 41 16.03 -2.16 12.19
N ASN A 42 15.41 -2.05 11.02
CA ASN A 42 15.35 -0.82 10.22
C ASN A 42 13.90 -0.42 9.93
N ASN A 43 13.73 0.81 9.46
CA ASN A 43 12.45 1.32 9.00
C ASN A 43 11.90 0.47 7.86
N ILE A 44 10.59 0.19 7.92
CA ILE A 44 9.85 -0.52 6.87
C ILE A 44 8.97 0.49 6.16
N ASN A 45 9.36 0.87 4.94
CA ASN A 45 8.61 1.80 4.11
C ASN A 45 7.51 1.04 3.34
N THR A 46 6.28 1.51 3.44
CA THR A 46 5.13 1.00 2.67
C THR A 46 4.85 1.84 1.42
N GLY A 47 5.80 2.67 1.01
CA GLY A 47 5.65 3.59 -0.11
C GLY A 47 6.89 4.46 -0.34
N PRO A 48 6.88 5.30 -1.39
CA PRO A 48 5.76 5.48 -2.33
C PRO A 48 5.71 4.39 -3.42
N GLY A 49 4.51 3.87 -3.68
CA GLY A 49 4.19 3.13 -4.90
C GLY A 49 3.56 4.05 -5.94
N PHE A 50 4.04 4.04 -7.18
CA PHE A 50 3.44 4.85 -8.24
C PHE A 50 2.33 4.09 -8.95
N VAL A 51 1.13 4.66 -8.92
CA VAL A 51 -0.03 4.16 -9.67
C VAL A 51 -0.16 4.96 -10.95
N THR A 52 -0.09 4.28 -12.09
CA THR A 52 -0.14 4.86 -13.44
C THR A 52 -1.14 4.08 -14.30
N LYS A 53 -1.37 4.52 -15.54
CA LYS A 53 -2.17 3.75 -16.51
C LYS A 53 -1.73 2.30 -16.68
N LYS A 54 -0.45 1.99 -16.44
CA LYS A 54 0.12 0.64 -16.60
C LYS A 54 -0.34 -0.35 -15.53
N ASN A 55 -0.62 0.11 -14.31
CA ASN A 55 -0.91 -0.75 -13.17
C ASN A 55 -2.22 -0.40 -12.43
N ILE A 56 -2.95 0.65 -12.83
CA ILE A 56 -4.20 1.06 -12.18
C ILE A 56 -5.25 -0.06 -12.11
N GLY A 57 -5.31 -0.93 -13.13
CA GLY A 57 -6.25 -2.06 -13.13
C GLY A 57 -5.97 -3.09 -12.01
N LEU A 58 -4.72 -3.25 -11.60
CA LEU A 58 -4.37 -4.10 -10.46
C LEU A 58 -4.80 -3.46 -9.14
N VAL A 59 -4.57 -2.15 -9.01
CA VAL A 59 -4.91 -1.39 -7.79
C VAL A 59 -6.42 -1.36 -7.58
N GLU A 60 -7.23 -1.17 -8.63
CA GLU A 60 -8.68 -1.19 -8.53
C GLU A 60 -9.23 -2.53 -8.02
N LYS A 61 -8.64 -3.66 -8.45
CA LYS A 61 -9.06 -4.99 -7.99
C LYS A 61 -8.83 -5.15 -6.48
N LEU A 62 -7.67 -4.74 -6.00
CA LEU A 62 -7.27 -4.92 -4.60
C LEU A 62 -7.94 -3.91 -3.66
N ALA A 63 -8.17 -2.69 -4.15
CA ALA A 63 -8.74 -1.63 -3.35
C ALA A 63 -10.27 -1.72 -3.20
N GLY A 64 -10.96 -2.56 -3.96
CA GLY A 64 -12.39 -2.86 -3.75
C GLY A 64 -12.66 -3.99 -2.76
N GLU A 65 -11.65 -4.82 -2.45
CA GLU A 65 -11.80 -6.04 -1.64
C GLU A 65 -11.34 -5.84 -0.18
N TYR A 66 -10.39 -4.93 0.06
CA TYR A 66 -9.73 -4.74 1.36
C TYR A 66 -9.79 -3.29 1.88
N ARG A 67 -10.75 -2.48 1.40
CA ARG A 67 -10.97 -1.11 1.87
C ARG A 67 -11.94 -1.02 3.03
#